data_AF-A0A7X3QLY1-F1
#
_entry.id   AF-A0A7X3QLY1-F1
#
_cell.length_a   1.000
_cell.length_b   1.000
_cell.length_c   1.000
_cell.angle_alpha   90.00
_cell.angle_beta   90.00
_cell.angle_gamma   90.00
#
_symmetry.space_group_name_H-M   'P 1'
#
loop_
_entity.id
_entity.type
_entity.pdbx_description
1 polymer ?
#
loop_
_entity_poly.entity_id
_entity_poly.type
_entity_poly.pdbx_seq_one_letter_code
_entity_poly.pdbx_strand_id
1 'polypeptide(L)' 'MATDEQVQRVLEIYYDGLSCTECGASVRIGEYECAHCAMDFEVLLREWAGRVVDGLCGGGCGEVGQS' A
#
# COMPACT_ATOMS: atom_id res chain seq x y z
N MET A 1 12.42 1.17 17.32
CA MET A 1 10.94 1.23 17.38
C MET A 1 10.47 2.29 16.43
N ALA A 2 9.31 2.12 15.81
CA ALA A 2 8.68 3.18 15.03
C ALA A 2 8.28 4.34 15.95
N THR A 3 8.36 5.57 15.44
CA THR A 3 7.86 6.78 16.11
C THR A 3 6.34 6.89 15.95
N ASP A 4 5.68 7.68 16.82
CA ASP A 4 4.24 7.92 16.72
C ASP A 4 3.84 8.55 15.38
N GLU A 5 4.68 9.43 14.84
CA GLU A 5 4.49 10.03 13.51
C GLU A 5 4.53 8.98 12.39
N GLN A 6 5.50 8.06 12.46
CA GLN A 6 5.59 6.95 11.51
C GLN A 6 4.39 6.01 11.62
N VAL A 7 3.96 5.69 12.84
CA VAL A 7 2.77 4.85 13.08
C VAL A 7 1.52 5.52 12.52
N GLN A 8 1.33 6.81 12.82
CA GLN A 8 0.21 7.60 12.32
C GLN A 8 0.18 7.64 10.79
N ARG A 9 1.34 7.80 10.13
CA ARG A 9 1.44 7.79 8.67
C ARG A 9 0.98 6.47 8.05
N VAL A 10 1.39 5.34 8.63
CA VAL A 10 0.95 4.01 8.16
C VAL A 10 -0.56 3.87 8.34
N LEU A 11 -1.10 4.30 9.48
CA LEU A 11 -2.53 4.22 9.75
C LEU A 11 -3.36 5.09 8.79
N GLU A 12 -2.89 6.27 8.43
CA GLU A 12 -3.54 7.12 7.42
C GLU A 12 -3.67 6.40 6.07
N ILE A 13 -2.56 5.85 5.56
CA ILE A 13 -2.53 5.11 4.29
C ILE A 13 -3.36 3.82 4.37
N TYR A 14 -3.42 3.21 5.55
CA TYR A 14 -4.27 2.06 5.82
C TYR A 14 -5.75 2.42 5.74
N TYR A 15 -6.17 3.55 6.31
CA TYR A 15 -7.57 3.97 6.37
C TYR A 15 -8.11 4.49 5.04
N ASP A 16 -7.26 4.91 4.10
CA ASP A 16 -7.66 5.22 2.72
C ASP A 16 -8.31 4.02 2.01
N GLY A 17 -8.02 2.80 2.48
CA GLY A 17 -8.59 1.57 1.94
C GLY A 17 -8.04 1.19 0.57
N LEU A 18 -8.41 -0.02 0.14
CA LEU A 18 -8.08 -0.56 -1.17
C LEU A 18 -9.35 -1.05 -1.84
N SER A 19 -9.41 -0.88 -3.15
CA SER A 19 -10.51 -1.37 -3.99
C SER A 19 -9.93 -2.12 -5.18
N CYS A 20 -10.57 -3.21 -5.58
CA CYS A 20 -10.21 -3.94 -6.76
C CYS A 20 -10.31 -3.04 -8.00
N THR A 21 -9.26 -2.99 -8.81
CA THR A 21 -9.20 -2.15 -10.02
C THR A 21 -10.20 -2.58 -11.09
N GLU A 22 -10.62 -3.85 -11.08
CA GLU A 22 -11.54 -4.42 -12.07
C GLU A 22 -13.02 -4.24 -11.69
N CYS A 23 -13.39 -4.55 -10.44
CA CYS A 23 -14.79 -4.61 -10.03
C CYS A 23 -15.17 -3.60 -8.94
N GLY A 24 -14.20 -2.85 -8.39
CA GLY A 24 -14.42 -1.85 -7.34
C GLY A 24 -14.74 -2.42 -5.96
N ALA A 25 -14.76 -3.75 -5.79
CA ALA A 25 -14.98 -4.38 -4.50
C ALA A 25 -13.89 -3.97 -3.49
N SER A 26 -14.26 -3.79 -2.23
CA SER A 26 -13.29 -3.48 -1.18
C SER A 26 -12.35 -4.66 -0.96
N VAL A 27 -11.05 -4.36 -0.93
CA VAL A 27 -10.00 -5.36 -0.69
C VAL A 27 -9.77 -5.45 0.81
N ARG A 28 -9.83 -6.66 1.36
CA ARG A 28 -9.47 -6.90 2.75
C ARG A 28 -7.99 -7.27 2.85
N ILE A 29 -7.35 -6.81 3.91
CA ILE A 29 -5.93 -7.10 4.12
C ILE A 29 -5.74 -8.58 4.39
N GLY A 30 -4.77 -9.17 3.70
CA GLY A 30 -4.50 -10.60 3.70
C GLY A 30 -5.10 -11.33 2.50
N GLU A 31 -5.91 -10.68 1.68
CA GLU A 31 -6.33 -11.21 0.38
C GLU A 31 -5.22 -11.00 -0.66
N TYR A 32 -4.97 -12.03 -1.47
CA TYR A 32 -4.04 -11.98 -2.60
C TYR A 32 -4.76 -11.87 -3.95
N GLU A 33 -6.08 -12.09 -3.96
CA GLU A 33 -6.94 -11.97 -5.13
C GLU A 33 -8.34 -11.47 -4.74
N CYS A 34 -9.08 -10.93 -5.70
CA CYS A 34 -10.44 -10.46 -5.48
C CYS A 34 -11.43 -11.61 -5.34
N ALA A 35 -12.15 -11.65 -4.22
CA ALA A 35 -13.22 -12.64 -3.99
C ALA A 35 -14.39 -12.58 -5.01
N HIS A 36 -14.50 -11.51 -5.79
CA HIS A 36 -15.57 -11.34 -6.79
C HIS A 36 -15.16 -11.72 -8.21
N CYS A 37 -13.96 -11.31 -8.64
CA CYS A 37 -13.52 -11.46 -10.04
C CYS A 37 -12.21 -12.25 -10.19
N ALA A 38 -11.63 -12.77 -9.10
CA ALA A 38 -10.35 -13.47 -9.07
C ALA A 38 -9.17 -12.66 -9.65
N MET A 39 -9.30 -11.33 -9.70
CA MET A 39 -8.20 -10.46 -10.09
C MET A 39 -7.12 -10.55 -9.02
N ASP A 40 -5.92 -10.91 -9.44
CA ASP A 40 -4.70 -10.89 -8.64
C ASP A 40 -4.37 -9.46 -8.14
N PHE A 41 -4.02 -9.34 -6.86
CA PHE A 41 -3.73 -8.07 -6.22
C PHE A 41 -2.24 -7.72 -6.15
N GLU A 42 -1.33 -8.49 -6.74
CA GLU A 42 0.12 -8.27 -6.65
C GLU A 42 0.50 -6.83 -7.01
N VAL A 43 0.01 -6.32 -8.14
CA VAL A 43 0.28 -4.95 -8.60
C VAL A 43 -0.30 -3.92 -7.62
N LEU A 44 -1.57 -4.09 -7.24
CA LEU A 44 -2.27 -3.21 -6.30
C LEU A 44 -1.58 -3.15 -4.92
N LEU A 45 -1.17 -4.30 -4.39
CA LEU A 45 -0.50 -4.44 -3.10
C LEU A 45 0.92 -3.87 -3.16
N ARG A 46 1.62 -4.02 -4.29
CA ARG A 46 2.95 -3.43 -4.48
C ARG A 46 2.89 -1.91 -4.52
N GLU A 47 1.91 -1.33 -5.21
CA GLU A 47 1.68 0.11 -5.22
C GLU A 47 1.27 0.65 -3.83
N TRP A 48 0.41 -0.07 -3.12
CA TRP A 48 0.05 0.26 -1.74
C TRP A 48 1.29 0.22 -0.82
N ALA A 49 2.09 -0.83 -0.89
CA ALA A 49 3.33 -0.95 -0.12
C ALA A 49 4.32 0.18 -0.45
N GLY A 50 4.44 0.55 -1.73
CA GLY A 50 5.22 1.71 -2.17
C GLY A 50 4.79 2.99 -1.48
N ARG A 51 3.48 3.29 -1.46
CA ARG A 51 2.93 4.45 -0.75
C ARG A 51 3.25 4.45 0.75
N VAL A 52 3.18 3.29 1.40
CA VAL A 52 3.54 3.14 2.80
C VAL A 52 5.02 3.47 3.02
N VAL A 53 5.92 2.91 2.21
CA VAL A 53 7.36 3.17 2.31
C VAL A 53 7.68 4.64 2.03
N ASP A 54 7.15 5.20 0.95
CA ASP A 54 7.36 6.60 0.56
C ASP A 54 6.82 7.56 1.63
N GLY A 55 5.68 7.24 2.24
CA GLY A 55 5.08 8.02 3.32
C GLY A 55 5.94 8.06 4.57
N LEU A 56 6.68 6.99 4.86
CA LEU A 56 7.64 6.92 5.97
C LEU A 56 8.95 7.66 5.67
N CYS A 57 9.28 7.81 4.39
CA CYS A 57 10.46 8.48 3.88
C CYS A 57 10.23 9.99 3.74
N GLY A 58 10.08 10.71 4.85
CA GLY A 58 10.03 12.17 4.85
C GLY A 58 11.33 12.81 4.32
N GLY A 59 11.36 13.19 3.03
CA GLY A 59 12.38 14.08 2.44
C GLY A 59 13.79 13.50 2.23
N GLY A 60 13.95 12.18 2.18
CA GLY A 60 15.28 11.59 2.01
C GLY A 60 15.30 10.07 1.91
N CYS A 61 14.54 9.48 0.99
CA CYS A 61 14.95 8.18 0.45
C CYS A 61 15.77 8.47 -0.80
N GLY A 62 17.09 8.53 -0.62
CA GLY A 62 18.03 8.74 -1.71
C GLY A 62 17.81 7.72 -2.80
N GLU A 63 17.95 8.19 -4.03
CA GLU A 63 18.08 7.45 -5.27
C GLU A 63 19.00 6.24 -5.07
N VAL A 64 18.44 5.08 -4.75
CA VAL A 64 19.15 3.81 -4.90
C VAL A 64 18.91 3.33 -6.32
N GLY A 65 19.76 3.86 -7.21
CA GLY A 65 20.30 3.18 -8.38
C GLY A 65 19.29 2.53 -9.32
N GLN A 66 18.80 3.29 -10.28
CA GLN A 66 18.51 2.74 -11.61
C GLN A 66 19.83 2.82 -12.41
N SER A 67 20.52 1.69 -12.55
CA SER A 67 21.57 1.47 -13.55
C SER A 67 21.03 0.60 -14.67
#